data_AF-A0A1G2K5Z0-F1
#
_entry.id   AF-A0A1G2K5Z0-F1
#
_cell.length_a   1.000
_cell.length_b   1.000
_cell.length_c   1.000
_cell.angle_alpha   90.00
_cell.angle_beta   90.00
_cell.angle_gamma   90.00
#
_symmetry.space_group_name_H-M   'P 1'
#
loop_
_entity.id
_entity.type
_entity.pdbx_description
1 polymer ?
#
loop_
_entity_poly.entity_id
_entity_poly.type
_entity_poly.pdbx_seq_one_letter_code
_entity_poly.pdbx_strand_id
1 'polypeptide(L)'
;MDGWKFKSDTPKPAPEQPEAICDKKRGSTRVSYRGVSGPIFHGLEHGGGMCKYVYNEDRSHLEYCGIAYSGLADKMARFAAWTFNTIKHIPVVRSLVGWPLALLFNPYMGIGHFWIEGSRRWTPVSHPNPWKAQYRFAKPCFFTASNELVVLAADKNGWFVAIDEEEGPRFDGIENVRPMKDGGVCYIGRNGIQFYRVVAK
;
A
#
# COMPACT_ATOMS: atom_id res chain seq x y z
N MET A 1 5.28 46.59 -23.20
CA MET A 1 4.59 45.37 -22.73
C MET A 1 5.56 44.23 -22.96
N ASP A 2 6.40 43.93 -21.96
CA ASP A 2 7.40 42.88 -22.08
C ASP A 2 6.75 41.52 -21.85
N GLY A 3 6.78 40.70 -22.90
CA GLY A 3 6.16 39.39 -22.93
C GLY A 3 6.73 38.46 -21.86
N TRP A 4 5.83 37.80 -21.14
CA TRP A 4 6.17 36.72 -20.22
C TRP A 4 6.81 35.58 -21.00
N LYS A 5 8.14 35.44 -20.91
CA LYS A 5 8.84 34.24 -21.36
C LYS A 5 8.72 33.19 -20.27
N PHE A 6 7.84 32.21 -20.46
CA PHE A 6 7.95 30.95 -19.73
C PHE A 6 9.31 30.36 -20.11
N LYS A 7 10.21 30.21 -19.13
CA LYS A 7 11.39 29.37 -19.31
C LYS A 7 10.84 27.98 -19.64
N SER A 8 11.09 27.51 -20.85
CA SER A 8 10.82 26.13 -21.20
C SER A 8 11.74 25.27 -20.36
N ASP A 9 11.24 24.79 -19.22
CA ASP A 9 11.88 23.69 -18.52
C ASP A 9 11.96 22.56 -19.53
N THR A 10 13.18 22.24 -19.96
CA THR A 10 13.45 21.08 -20.80
C THR A 10 12.74 19.89 -20.14
N PRO A 11 11.88 19.14 -20.86
CA PRO A 11 11.16 18.03 -20.26
C PRO A 11 12.18 17.09 -19.61
N LYS A 12 12.13 16.96 -18.27
CA LYS A 12 12.94 15.95 -17.59
C LYS A 12 12.65 14.61 -18.28
N PRO A 13 13.67 13.84 -18.71
CA PRO A 13 13.46 12.57 -19.43
C PRO A 13 12.48 11.69 -18.64
N ALA A 14 11.67 10.87 -19.32
CA ALA A 14 10.74 9.98 -18.61
C ALA A 14 11.51 9.16 -17.56
N PRO A 15 11.01 9.05 -16.31
CA PRO A 15 11.68 8.25 -15.31
C PRO A 15 11.83 6.81 -15.82
N GLU A 16 12.97 6.20 -15.52
CA GLU A 16 13.17 4.77 -15.74
C GLU A 16 12.02 4.01 -15.04
N GLN A 17 11.45 3.03 -15.72
CA GLN A 17 10.33 2.30 -15.13
C GLN A 17 10.86 1.33 -14.08
N PRO A 18 10.29 1.32 -12.86
CA PRO A 18 10.65 0.33 -11.86
C PRO A 18 10.22 -1.05 -12.33
N GLU A 19 11.07 -2.04 -12.09
CA GLU A 19 10.82 -3.42 -12.46
C GLU A 19 10.23 -4.18 -11.27
N ALA A 20 8.96 -4.59 -11.39
CA ALA A 20 8.32 -5.48 -10.44
C ALA A 20 8.57 -6.94 -10.85
N ILE A 21 9.47 -7.61 -10.13
CA ILE A 21 9.85 -9.01 -10.40
C ILE A 21 9.00 -9.91 -9.51
N CYS A 22 8.06 -10.64 -10.12
CA CYS A 22 7.18 -11.59 -9.44
C CYS A 22 7.72 -13.02 -9.53
N ASP A 23 7.99 -13.65 -8.39
CA ASP A 23 8.24 -15.08 -8.25
C ASP A 23 6.91 -15.81 -7.99
N LYS A 24 6.33 -16.37 -9.05
CA LYS A 24 5.07 -17.12 -8.96
C LYS A 24 5.16 -18.38 -8.11
N LYS A 25 6.35 -18.99 -7.98
CA LYS A 25 6.51 -20.22 -7.17
C LYS A 25 6.49 -19.90 -5.68
N ARG A 26 7.06 -18.76 -5.30
CA ARG A 26 7.10 -18.30 -3.91
C ARG A 26 5.94 -17.40 -3.54
N GLY A 27 5.14 -16.95 -4.51
CA GLY A 27 4.05 -16.01 -4.28
C GLY A 27 4.55 -14.67 -3.77
N SER A 28 5.70 -14.22 -4.29
CA SER A 28 6.36 -13.02 -3.81
C SER A 28 6.74 -12.09 -4.96
N THR A 29 6.85 -10.80 -4.64
CA THR A 29 7.19 -9.73 -5.57
C THR A 29 8.21 -8.82 -4.93
N ARG A 30 9.20 -8.39 -5.71
CA ARG A 30 10.16 -7.35 -5.32
C ARG A 30 10.20 -6.25 -6.38
N VAL A 31 10.51 -5.04 -5.96
CA VAL A 31 10.70 -3.91 -6.88
C VAL A 31 12.19 -3.63 -7.00
N SER A 32 12.69 -3.52 -8.24
CA SER A 32 14.03 -3.00 -8.52
C SER A 32 13.92 -1.68 -9.27
N TYR A 33 14.80 -0.74 -8.94
CA TYR A 33 14.89 0.55 -9.59
C TYR A 33 16.35 1.00 -9.59
N ARG A 34 16.86 1.40 -10.77
CA ARG A 34 18.25 1.85 -10.96
C ARG A 34 19.31 0.88 -10.39
N GLY A 35 19.09 -0.42 -10.56
CA GLY A 35 20.01 -1.47 -10.09
C GLY A 35 19.94 -1.78 -8.59
N VAL A 36 19.16 -1.03 -7.81
CA VAL A 36 18.91 -1.34 -6.40
C VAL A 36 17.63 -2.16 -6.30
N SER A 37 17.63 -3.18 -5.43
CA SER A 37 16.48 -4.05 -5.18
C SER A 37 15.91 -3.79 -3.80
N GLY A 38 14.59 -3.58 -3.73
CA GLY A 38 13.88 -3.44 -2.49
C GLY A 38 13.53 -4.77 -1.81
N PRO A 39 12.81 -4.71 -0.68
CA PRO A 39 12.37 -5.87 0.07
C PRO A 39 11.35 -6.71 -0.70
N ILE A 40 11.14 -7.94 -0.20
CA ILE A 40 10.25 -8.93 -0.80
C ILE A 40 8.89 -8.88 -0.09
N PHE A 41 7.82 -8.75 -0.86
CA PHE A 41 6.44 -8.77 -0.38
C PHE A 41 5.63 -9.87 -1.06
N HIS A 42 4.44 -10.14 -0.56
CA HIS A 42 3.51 -11.06 -1.22
C HIS A 42 2.81 -10.39 -2.41
N GLY A 43 2.67 -9.06 -2.38
CA GLY A 43 2.11 -8.27 -3.47
C GLY A 43 2.47 -6.79 -3.37
N LEU A 44 2.13 -6.06 -4.43
CA LEU A 44 2.29 -4.61 -4.54
C LEU A 44 0.94 -4.04 -4.98
N GLU A 45 0.21 -3.40 -4.09
CA GLU A 45 -1.04 -2.71 -4.44
C GLU A 45 -1.14 -1.41 -3.63
N HIS A 46 -2.06 -0.51 -4.01
CA HIS A 46 -2.74 0.49 -3.18
C HIS A 46 -4.25 0.30 -3.24
N GLY A 47 -5.01 0.87 -2.30
CA GLY A 47 -6.48 0.78 -2.27
C GLY A 47 -7.08 0.99 -3.66
N GLY A 48 -7.77 -0.04 -4.16
CA GLY A 48 -8.28 -0.10 -5.54
C GLY A 48 -7.49 -0.99 -6.51
N GLY A 49 -6.49 -1.76 -6.05
CA GLY A 49 -5.84 -2.82 -6.84
C GLY A 49 -4.82 -2.35 -7.87
N MET A 50 -4.42 -1.07 -7.84
CA MET A 50 -3.36 -0.53 -8.70
C MET A 50 -2.11 -0.26 -7.88
N CYS A 51 -0.93 -0.49 -8.45
CA CYS A 51 0.34 -0.07 -7.85
C CYS A 51 0.67 1.35 -8.31
N LYS A 52 0.99 2.25 -7.38
CA LYS A 52 1.42 3.61 -7.68
C LYS A 52 2.79 3.82 -7.07
N TYR A 53 3.72 4.20 -7.93
CA TYR A 53 5.04 4.62 -7.55
C TYR A 53 5.07 6.14 -7.36
N VAL A 54 5.75 6.59 -6.33
CA VAL A 54 6.04 8.01 -6.09
C VAL A 54 7.54 8.19 -6.16
N TYR A 55 7.99 9.23 -6.86
CA TYR A 55 9.41 9.54 -6.99
C TYR A 55 9.68 10.82 -6.21
N ASN A 56 10.86 10.90 -5.61
CA ASN A 56 11.36 12.17 -5.12
C ASN A 56 11.80 13.10 -6.27
N GLU A 57 12.13 14.34 -5.96
CA GLU A 57 12.36 15.39 -6.96
C GLU A 57 13.54 15.12 -7.91
N ASP A 58 14.62 14.57 -7.35
CA ASP A 58 15.84 14.16 -8.07
C ASP A 58 15.72 12.74 -8.67
N ARG A 59 14.66 12.01 -8.32
CA ARG A 59 14.36 10.63 -8.74
C ARG A 59 15.45 9.64 -8.34
N SER A 60 16.20 9.94 -7.29
CA SER A 60 17.12 8.98 -6.66
C SER A 60 16.36 7.89 -5.92
N HIS A 61 15.18 8.20 -5.38
CA HIS A 61 14.37 7.28 -4.60
C HIS A 61 13.00 7.01 -5.24
N LEU A 62 12.53 5.77 -5.04
CA LEU A 62 11.24 5.28 -5.46
C LEU A 62 10.46 4.84 -4.23
N GLU A 63 9.22 5.27 -4.15
CA GLU A 63 8.33 4.98 -3.03
C GLU A 63 7.16 4.15 -3.51
N TYR A 64 6.85 3.12 -2.73
CA TYR A 64 5.71 2.24 -2.99
C TYR A 64 5.24 1.61 -1.68
N CYS A 65 4.09 0.92 -1.74
CA CYS A 65 3.65 0.07 -0.65
C CYS A 65 3.80 -1.40 -1.02
N GLY A 66 4.49 -2.13 -0.17
CA GLY A 66 4.49 -3.58 -0.15
C GLY A 66 3.35 -4.13 0.70
N ILE A 67 2.81 -5.28 0.30
CA ILE A 67 1.78 -6.00 1.06
C ILE A 67 2.34 -7.31 1.57
N ALA A 68 2.33 -7.45 2.89
CA ALA A 68 2.57 -8.71 3.57
C ALA A 68 1.26 -9.23 4.18
N TYR A 69 1.05 -10.54 4.11
CA TYR A 69 -0.01 -11.19 4.89
C TYR A 69 0.55 -11.58 6.26
N SER A 70 -0.24 -11.41 7.32
CA SER A 70 0.14 -11.95 8.62
C SER A 70 0.32 -13.48 8.52
N GLY A 71 1.29 -14.02 9.27
CA GLY A 71 1.61 -15.46 9.19
C GLY A 71 0.44 -16.39 9.52
N LEU A 72 -0.57 -15.92 10.26
CA LEU A 72 -1.79 -16.69 10.53
C LEU A 72 -2.64 -16.85 9.27
N ALA A 73 -2.79 -15.79 8.47
CA ALA A 73 -3.55 -15.86 7.23
C ALA A 73 -2.85 -16.70 6.16
N ASP A 74 -1.53 -16.60 6.05
CA ASP A 74 -0.76 -17.49 5.16
C ASP A 74 -0.92 -18.97 5.57
N LYS A 75 -0.82 -19.27 6.88
CA LYS A 75 -1.07 -20.63 7.40
C LYS A 75 -2.49 -21.13 7.10
N MET A 76 -3.49 -20.28 7.25
CA MET A 76 -4.89 -20.64 6.97
C MET A 76 -5.16 -20.81 5.48
N ALA A 77 -4.58 -19.98 4.61
CA ALA A 77 -4.66 -20.15 3.16
C ALA A 77 -4.01 -21.47 2.72
N ARG A 78 -2.84 -21.81 3.28
CA ARG A 78 -2.18 -23.11 3.05
C ARG A 78 -3.03 -24.28 3.55
N PHE A 79 -3.65 -24.15 4.73
CA PHE A 79 -4.54 -25.16 5.28
C PHE A 79 -5.76 -25.37 4.38
N ALA A 80 -6.44 -24.30 3.96
CA ALA A 80 -7.57 -24.37 3.03
C ALA A 80 -7.14 -25.06 1.71
N ALA A 81 -6.03 -24.62 1.10
CA ALA A 81 -5.51 -25.23 -0.12
C ALA A 81 -5.19 -26.73 0.03
N TRP A 82 -4.56 -27.13 1.13
CA TRP A 82 -4.31 -28.54 1.46
C TRP A 82 -5.62 -29.32 1.57
N THR A 83 -6.60 -28.79 2.29
CA THR A 83 -7.92 -29.42 2.49
C THR A 83 -8.62 -29.64 1.15
N PHE A 84 -8.65 -28.63 0.28
CA PHE A 84 -9.21 -28.75 -1.06
C PHE A 84 -8.49 -29.79 -1.91
N ASN A 85 -7.15 -29.87 -1.82
CA ASN A 85 -6.37 -30.83 -2.60
C ASN A 85 -6.63 -32.28 -2.13
N THR A 86 -6.77 -32.49 -0.82
CA THR A 86 -7.15 -33.79 -0.23
C THR A 86 -8.57 -34.20 -0.61
N ILE A 87 -9.53 -33.27 -0.52
CA ILE A 87 -10.95 -33.55 -0.79
C ILE A 87 -11.21 -33.77 -2.30
N LYS A 88 -10.35 -33.24 -3.19
CA LYS A 88 -10.51 -33.35 -4.65
C LYS A 88 -10.67 -34.79 -5.16
N HIS A 89 -10.16 -35.78 -4.41
CA HIS A 89 -10.20 -37.20 -4.75
C HIS A 89 -11.40 -37.95 -4.16
N ILE A 90 -12.29 -37.30 -3.40
CA ILE A 90 -13.47 -37.92 -2.76
C ILE A 90 -14.75 -37.18 -3.20
N PRO A 91 -15.48 -37.69 -4.22
CA PRO A 91 -16.57 -36.96 -4.88
C PRO A 91 -17.71 -36.52 -3.96
N VAL A 92 -18.11 -37.39 -3.02
CA VAL A 92 -19.20 -37.12 -2.06
C VAL A 92 -18.80 -35.99 -1.09
N VAL A 93 -17.59 -36.05 -0.53
CA VAL A 93 -17.06 -35.04 0.41
C VAL A 93 -16.85 -33.71 -0.30
N ARG A 94 -16.41 -33.71 -1.56
CA ARG A 94 -16.30 -32.51 -2.39
C ARG A 94 -17.64 -31.77 -2.53
N SER A 95 -18.74 -32.51 -2.70
CA SER A 95 -20.08 -31.91 -2.85
C SER A 95 -20.64 -31.35 -1.54
N LEU A 96 -20.44 -32.06 -0.42
CA LEU A 96 -21.00 -31.67 0.89
C LEU A 96 -20.15 -30.64 1.64
N VAL A 97 -18.83 -30.66 1.46
CA VAL A 97 -17.87 -29.87 2.26
C VAL A 97 -17.14 -28.83 1.43
N GLY A 98 -16.88 -29.13 0.14
CA GLY A 98 -16.13 -28.23 -0.74
C GLY A 98 -16.87 -26.94 -1.08
N TRP A 99 -18.18 -26.99 -1.33
CA TRP A 99 -18.98 -25.79 -1.62
C TRP A 99 -19.16 -24.87 -0.41
N PRO A 100 -19.50 -25.38 0.80
CA PRO A 100 -19.52 -24.57 2.01
C PRO A 100 -18.16 -23.94 2.34
N LEU A 101 -17.05 -24.71 2.22
CA LEU A 101 -15.69 -24.15 2.40
C LEU A 101 -15.34 -23.11 1.35
N ALA A 102 -15.71 -23.30 0.08
CA ALA A 102 -15.46 -22.33 -0.98
C ALA A 102 -16.24 -21.03 -0.74
N LEU A 103 -17.46 -21.09 -0.18
CA LEU A 103 -18.21 -19.92 0.24
C LEU A 103 -17.59 -19.24 1.47
N LEU A 104 -17.12 -20.03 2.45
CA LEU A 104 -16.39 -19.53 3.61
C LEU A 104 -15.10 -18.81 3.22
N PHE A 105 -14.35 -19.30 2.22
CA PHE A 105 -13.05 -18.76 1.81
C PHE A 105 -13.07 -18.02 0.47
N ASN A 106 -14.26 -17.67 -0.05
CA ASN A 106 -14.38 -16.93 -1.30
C ASN A 106 -13.61 -15.60 -1.19
N PRO A 107 -12.62 -15.34 -2.06
CA PRO A 107 -11.80 -14.13 -2.00
C PRO A 107 -12.57 -12.84 -2.32
N TYR A 108 -13.83 -12.91 -2.75
CA TYR A 108 -14.67 -11.75 -3.04
C TYR A 108 -15.83 -11.55 -2.07
N MET A 109 -16.28 -12.59 -1.36
CA MET A 109 -17.54 -12.53 -0.57
C MET A 109 -17.58 -13.42 0.69
N GLY A 110 -16.55 -14.22 0.97
CA GLY A 110 -16.53 -15.14 2.10
C GLY A 110 -15.98 -14.52 3.38
N ILE A 111 -16.15 -15.22 4.52
CA ILE A 111 -15.44 -14.91 5.77
C ILE A 111 -13.92 -14.81 5.53
N GLY A 112 -13.36 -15.62 4.63
CA GLY A 112 -11.97 -15.59 4.18
C GLY A 112 -11.53 -14.26 3.56
N HIS A 113 -12.42 -13.54 2.88
CA HIS A 113 -12.12 -12.17 2.42
C HIS A 113 -11.86 -11.24 3.61
N PHE A 114 -12.72 -11.26 4.64
CA PHE A 114 -12.51 -10.49 5.87
C PHE A 114 -11.23 -10.87 6.61
N TRP A 115 -10.82 -12.14 6.58
CA TRP A 115 -9.54 -12.57 7.16
C TRP A 115 -8.34 -12.11 6.33
N ILE A 116 -8.42 -12.18 5.00
CA ILE A 116 -7.38 -11.70 4.09
C ILE A 116 -7.23 -10.18 4.26
N GLU A 117 -8.33 -9.42 4.25
CA GLU A 117 -8.30 -7.98 4.52
C GLU A 117 -7.82 -7.65 5.93
N GLY A 118 -8.24 -8.41 6.94
CA GLY A 118 -7.81 -8.21 8.33
C GLY A 118 -6.35 -8.57 8.59
N SER A 119 -5.74 -9.39 7.74
CA SER A 119 -4.35 -9.84 7.84
C SER A 119 -3.37 -9.11 6.94
N ARG A 120 -3.86 -8.41 5.91
CA ARG A 120 -3.05 -7.55 5.05
C ARG A 120 -2.37 -6.49 5.90
N ARG A 121 -1.07 -6.39 5.73
CA ARG A 121 -0.22 -5.39 6.34
C ARG A 121 0.52 -4.66 5.23
N TRP A 122 0.33 -3.37 5.23
CA TRP A 122 0.84 -2.43 4.26
C TRP A 122 2.09 -1.81 4.82
N THR A 123 3.19 -1.93 4.10
CA THR A 123 4.48 -1.38 4.47
C THR A 123 4.89 -0.37 3.42
N PRO A 124 4.89 0.93 3.73
CA PRO A 124 5.55 1.92 2.88
C PRO A 124 7.03 1.60 2.77
N VAL A 125 7.59 1.83 1.59
CA VAL A 125 8.98 1.48 1.28
C VAL A 125 9.64 2.65 0.59
N SER A 126 10.58 3.25 1.32
CA SER A 126 11.52 4.24 0.80
C SER A 126 12.75 3.56 0.27
N HIS A 127 12.65 3.16 -1.00
CA HIS A 127 13.56 2.24 -1.65
C HIS A 127 15.04 2.49 -1.29
N PRO A 128 15.75 1.48 -0.74
CA PRO A 128 15.36 0.09 -0.49
C PRO A 128 14.76 -0.17 0.92
N ASN A 129 14.52 0.87 1.71
CA ASN A 129 14.23 0.78 3.13
C ASN A 129 12.71 0.65 3.38
N PRO A 130 12.22 -0.52 3.84
CA PRO A 130 10.85 -0.60 4.33
C PRO A 130 10.72 0.17 5.64
N TRP A 131 9.59 0.85 5.82
CA TRP A 131 9.24 1.42 7.11
C TRP A 131 9.13 0.34 8.19
N LYS A 132 9.44 0.70 9.44
CA LYS A 132 9.33 -0.23 10.58
C LYS A 132 7.88 -0.53 10.89
N ALA A 133 7.03 0.49 10.80
CA ALA A 133 5.61 0.38 11.03
C ALA A 133 4.88 -0.32 9.86
N GLN A 134 3.82 -1.05 10.21
CA GLN A 134 2.96 -1.72 9.25
C GLN A 134 1.50 -1.36 9.53
N TYR A 135 0.75 -1.11 8.46
CA TYR A 135 -0.58 -0.54 8.56
C TYR A 135 -1.65 -1.49 8.03
N ARG A 136 -2.91 -1.27 8.43
CA ARG A 136 -4.04 -1.96 7.78
C ARG A 136 -4.21 -1.45 6.35
N PHE A 137 -3.84 -0.20 6.13
CA PHE A 137 -3.80 0.44 4.82
C PHE A 137 -2.66 1.45 4.77
N ALA A 138 -1.96 1.55 3.65
CA ALA A 138 -1.05 2.65 3.40
C ALA A 138 -1.02 3.03 1.92
N LYS A 139 -0.76 4.30 1.65
CA LYS A 139 -0.61 4.81 0.29
C LYS A 139 0.41 5.95 0.29
N PRO A 140 1.51 5.85 -0.46
CA PRO A 140 2.41 6.98 -0.64
C PRO A 140 1.71 8.04 -1.47
N CYS A 141 1.76 9.28 -0.99
CA CYS A 141 1.10 10.41 -1.62
C CYS A 141 2.08 11.18 -2.50
N PHE A 142 3.11 11.75 -1.88
CA PHE A 142 4.12 12.62 -2.49
C PHE A 142 5.28 12.84 -1.51
N PHE A 143 6.32 13.53 -1.97
CA PHE A 143 7.39 14.06 -1.14
C PHE A 143 7.18 15.54 -0.80
N THR A 144 7.55 15.95 0.42
CA THR A 144 7.62 17.37 0.79
C THR A 144 8.76 18.07 0.06
N ALA A 145 8.80 19.40 0.12
CA ALA A 145 9.94 20.18 -0.40
C ALA A 145 11.26 19.86 0.34
N SER A 146 11.16 19.36 1.58
CA SER A 146 12.27 18.88 2.40
C SER A 146 12.65 17.42 2.10
N ASN A 147 12.05 16.81 1.09
CA ASN A 147 12.27 15.43 0.66
C ASN A 147 11.81 14.36 1.69
N GLU A 148 10.76 14.66 2.44
CA GLU A 148 10.14 13.70 3.37
C GLU A 148 8.96 13.00 2.69
N LEU A 149 8.80 11.70 2.91
CA LEU A 149 7.72 10.93 2.34
C LEU A 149 6.43 11.10 3.13
N VAL A 150 5.38 11.56 2.44
CA VAL A 150 4.03 11.66 2.99
C VAL A 150 3.22 10.44 2.61
N VAL A 151 2.76 9.70 3.62
CA VAL A 151 1.92 8.50 3.47
C VAL A 151 0.57 8.75 4.11
N LEU A 152 -0.51 8.45 3.37
CA LEU A 152 -1.83 8.28 3.96
C LEU A 152 -1.95 6.84 4.48
N ALA A 153 -2.15 6.67 5.77
CA ALA A 153 -2.23 5.37 6.41
C ALA A 153 -3.53 5.21 7.20
N ALA A 154 -3.90 3.96 7.48
CA ALA A 154 -4.95 3.64 8.43
C ALA A 154 -4.58 2.43 9.29
N ASP A 155 -4.96 2.51 10.55
CA ASP A 155 -4.89 1.42 11.52
C ASP A 155 -6.30 1.03 12.00
N LYS A 156 -6.39 0.39 13.18
CA LYS A 156 -7.67 0.01 13.79
C LYS A 156 -8.42 1.19 14.43
N ASN A 157 -7.73 2.30 14.67
CA ASN A 157 -8.22 3.48 15.38
C ASN A 157 -8.63 4.61 14.41
N GLY A 158 -8.20 4.55 13.15
CA GLY A 158 -8.64 5.49 12.11
C GLY A 158 -7.60 5.74 11.04
N TRP A 159 -7.84 6.78 10.26
CA TRP A 159 -6.95 7.31 9.23
C TRP A 159 -6.03 8.37 9.80
N PHE A 160 -4.78 8.42 9.34
CA PHE A 160 -3.80 9.44 9.70
C PHE A 160 -2.84 9.68 8.54
N VAL A 161 -2.17 10.83 8.57
CA VAL A 161 -1.03 11.11 7.68
C VAL A 161 0.25 10.83 8.47
N ALA A 162 1.16 10.08 7.88
CA ALA A 162 2.50 9.87 8.39
C ALA A 162 3.53 10.56 7.48
N ILE A 163 4.55 11.17 8.09
CA ILE A 163 5.66 11.84 7.41
C ILE A 163 6.94 11.14 7.88
N ASP A 164 7.65 10.46 6.98
CA ASP A 164 8.88 9.68 7.32
C ASP A 164 8.74 8.83 8.60
N GLU A 165 7.72 7.96 8.64
CA GLU A 165 7.35 7.12 9.79
C GLU A 165 6.78 7.86 11.02
N GLU A 166 6.77 9.18 11.07
CA GLU A 166 6.14 9.94 12.16
C GLU A 166 4.62 10.03 11.96
N GLU A 167 3.86 9.43 12.88
CA GLU A 167 2.41 9.28 12.75
C GLU A 167 1.65 10.47 13.33
N GLY A 168 0.79 11.08 12.52
CA GLY A 168 -0.09 12.16 12.94
C GLY A 168 -1.32 11.73 13.76
N PRO A 169 -2.21 12.69 14.08
CA PRO A 169 -3.48 12.41 14.75
C PRO A 169 -4.41 11.55 13.89
N ARG A 170 -5.25 10.75 14.56
CA ARG A 170 -6.20 9.83 13.93
C ARG A 170 -7.55 10.51 13.72
N PHE A 171 -8.19 10.18 12.60
CA PHE A 171 -9.51 10.65 12.22
C PHE A 171 -10.38 9.53 11.62
N ASP A 172 -11.69 9.70 11.60
CA ASP A 172 -12.61 8.79 10.90
C ASP A 172 -12.39 8.80 9.38
N GLY A 173 -11.88 9.91 8.84
CA GLY A 173 -11.48 10.05 7.44
C GLY A 173 -10.51 11.20 7.22
N ILE A 174 -9.76 11.12 6.13
CA ILE A 174 -8.83 12.17 5.71
C ILE A 174 -9.07 12.54 4.25
N GLU A 175 -9.08 13.85 4.00
CA GLU A 175 -9.33 14.43 2.69
C GLU A 175 -8.28 15.48 2.36
N ASN A 176 -8.06 15.71 1.06
CA ASN A 176 -7.26 16.82 0.54
C ASN A 176 -5.85 16.93 1.14
N VAL A 177 -5.10 15.81 1.23
CA VAL A 177 -3.68 15.85 1.61
C VAL A 177 -2.88 16.58 0.53
N ARG A 178 -2.24 17.71 0.89
CA ARG A 178 -1.52 18.59 -0.03
C ARG A 178 -0.15 18.99 0.53
N PRO A 179 0.89 19.08 -0.32
CA PRO A 179 2.15 19.67 0.07
C PRO A 179 1.99 21.18 0.26
N MET A 180 2.72 21.74 1.22
CA MET A 180 2.89 23.17 1.41
C MET A 180 4.24 23.62 0.84
N LYS A 181 4.32 24.89 0.43
CA LYS A 181 5.55 25.43 -0.17
C LYS A 181 6.72 25.52 0.81
N ASP A 182 6.43 25.59 2.11
CA ASP A 182 7.41 25.70 3.19
C ASP A 182 7.88 24.34 3.71
N GLY A 183 7.59 23.24 3.00
CA GLY A 183 7.96 21.89 3.40
C GLY A 183 6.91 21.14 4.22
N GLY A 184 5.87 21.82 4.71
CA GLY A 184 4.81 21.17 5.49
C GLY A 184 3.78 20.40 4.65
N VAL A 185 2.81 19.80 5.34
CA VAL A 185 1.65 19.11 4.78
C VAL A 185 0.37 19.67 5.38
N CYS A 186 -0.62 19.96 4.54
CA CYS A 186 -1.95 20.35 4.96
C CYS A 186 -2.98 19.32 4.53
N TYR A 187 -3.89 18.95 5.42
CA TYR A 187 -4.99 18.03 5.13
C TYR A 187 -6.21 18.32 6.00
N ILE A 188 -7.34 17.74 5.62
CA ILE A 188 -8.58 17.81 6.39
C ILE A 188 -8.81 16.46 7.05
N GLY A 189 -8.83 16.44 8.38
CA GLY A 189 -9.29 15.30 9.18
C GLY A 189 -10.78 15.44 9.47
N ARG A 190 -11.54 14.35 9.37
CA ARG A 190 -12.98 14.32 9.64
C ARG A 190 -13.27 13.37 10.80
N ASN A 191 -13.99 13.84 11.81
CA ASN A 191 -14.58 13.02 12.88
C ASN A 191 -16.09 13.23 12.90
N GLY A 192 -16.85 12.22 12.51
CA GLY A 192 -18.29 12.37 12.26
C GLY A 192 -18.59 13.51 11.28
N ILE A 193 -19.25 14.55 11.79
CA ILE A 193 -19.62 15.78 11.05
C ILE A 193 -18.61 16.93 11.24
N GLN A 194 -17.62 16.77 12.11
CA GLN A 194 -16.62 17.80 12.40
C GLN A 194 -15.40 17.64 11.49
N PHE A 195 -14.90 18.76 10.98
CA PHE A 195 -13.73 18.82 10.11
C PHE A 195 -12.64 19.67 10.75
N TYR A 196 -11.42 19.15 10.73
CA TYR A 196 -10.22 19.78 11.28
C TYR A 196 -9.23 20.03 10.16
N ARG A 197 -8.75 21.26 10.04
CA ARG A 197 -7.58 21.55 9.21
C ARG A 197 -6.34 21.21 10.02
N VAL A 198 -5.58 20.22 9.56
CA VAL A 198 -4.31 19.84 10.16
C VAL A 198 -3.18 20.37 9.30
N VAL A 199 -2.21 20.99 9.95
CA VAL A 199 -0.96 21.45 9.34
C VAL A 199 0.16 20.77 10.10
N ALA A 200 0.87 19.87 9.42
CA ALA A 200 2.08 19.21 9.91
C ALA A 200 3.29 19.81 9.22
N LYS A 201 4.40 19.91 9.93
CA LYS A 201 5.68 20.44 9.44
C LYS A 201 6.78 19.48 9.82
#